data_AF-A0A3D4BA73-F1
#
_entry.id   AF-A0A3D4BA73-F1
#
_cell.length_a   1.000
_cell.length_b   1.000
_cell.length_c   1.000
_cell.angle_alpha   90.00
_cell.angle_beta   90.00
_cell.angle_gamma   90.00
#
_symmetry.space_group_name_H-M   'P 1'
#
loop_
_entity.id
_entity.type
_entity.pdbx_description
1 polymer ?
#
loop_
_entity_poly.entity_id
_entity_poly.type
_entity_poly.pdbx_seq_one_letter_code
_entity_poly.pdbx_strand_id
1 'polypeptide(L)'
;AQILAGPDASASDIMALRQQMGLDRPLAVQYVDYLKGLAQGDLGRSMSTRRPVLDELMDRFPNTLILAVAGVGVAVLLGIPIGVLAAIRARTMV
;
A
#
# COMPACT_ATOMS: atom_id res chain seq x y z
N ALA A 1 -13.12 10.84 10.22
CA ALA A 1 -14.51 11.31 10.06
C ALA A 1 -14.56 12.74 9.53
N GLN A 2 -14.00 13.75 10.21
CA GLN A 2 -14.01 15.15 9.73
C GLN A 2 -13.44 15.33 8.31
N ILE A 3 -12.29 14.73 8.01
CA ILE A 3 -11.67 14.79 6.67
C ILE A 3 -12.56 14.16 5.58
N LEU A 4 -13.35 13.15 5.94
CA LEU A 4 -14.23 12.42 5.02
C LEU A 4 -15.61 13.07 4.85
N ALA A 5 -16.09 13.77 5.87
CA ALA A 5 -17.39 14.44 5.86
C ALA A 5 -17.38 15.71 4.98
N GLY A 6 -16.20 16.30 4.79
CA GLY A 6 -16.02 17.54 4.02
C GLY A 6 -16.04 18.79 4.92
N PRO A 7 -15.60 19.94 4.38
CA PRO A 7 -15.43 21.18 5.15
C PRO A 7 -16.75 21.76 5.68
N ASP A 8 -17.87 21.51 4.98
CA ASP A 8 -19.19 22.07 5.32
C ASP A 8 -20.06 21.11 6.15
N ALA A 9 -19.52 19.96 6.58
CA ALA A 9 -20.30 18.95 7.30
C ALA A 9 -20.72 19.43 8.69
N SER A 10 -22.00 19.25 9.03
CA SER A 10 -22.49 19.58 10.36
C SER A 10 -21.94 18.60 11.42
N ALA A 11 -21.97 19.00 12.70
CA ALA A 11 -21.57 18.13 13.79
C ALA A 11 -22.37 16.82 13.82
N SER A 12 -23.66 16.87 13.47
CA SER A 12 -24.52 15.68 13.33
C SER A 12 -24.08 14.76 12.20
N ASP A 13 -23.67 15.31 11.05
CA ASP A 13 -23.20 14.50 9.91
C ASP A 13 -21.90 13.77 10.25
N ILE A 14 -20.98 14.44 10.96
CA ILE A 14 -19.71 13.85 11.40
C ILE A 14 -19.96 12.72 12.40
N MET A 15 -20.91 12.88 13.33
CA MET A 15 -21.29 11.84 14.29
C MET A 15 -21.94 10.64 13.61
N ALA A 16 -22.90 10.88 12.70
CA ALA A 16 -23.54 9.84 11.92
C ALA A 16 -22.51 9.04 11.11
N LEU A 17 -21.57 9.74 10.46
CA LEU A 17 -20.50 9.11 9.70
C LEU A 17 -19.53 8.32 10.60
N ARG A 18 -19.21 8.81 11.80
CA ARG A 18 -18.39 8.07 12.79
C ARG A 18 -19.03 6.74 13.14
N GLN A 19 -20.33 6.76 13.42
CA GLN A 19 -21.08 5.57 13.81
C GLN A 19 -21.22 4.59 12.65
N GLN A 20 -21.48 5.08 11.43
CA GLN A 20 -21.50 4.24 10.22
C GLN A 20 -20.16 3.56 9.94
N MET A 21 -19.05 4.25 10.21
CA MET A 21 -17.69 3.69 10.07
C MET A 21 -17.25 2.86 11.30
N GLY A 22 -18.08 2.76 12.34
CA GLY A 22 -17.74 2.05 13.59
C GLY A 22 -16.57 2.67 14.37
N LEU A 23 -16.29 3.96 14.16
CA LEU A 23 -15.19 4.71 14.78
C LEU A 23 -15.49 5.15 16.22
N ASP A 24 -16.73 4.94 16.67
CA ASP A 24 -17.20 5.12 18.04
C ASP A 24 -16.86 3.91 18.94
N ARG A 25 -16.48 2.78 18.34
CA ARG A 25 -16.18 1.52 19.05
C ARG A 25 -14.74 1.51 19.59
N PRO A 26 -14.43 0.71 20.62
CA PRO A 26 -13.06 0.54 21.11
C PRO A 26 -12.10 0.09 19.99
N LEU A 27 -10.86 0.62 19.98
CA LEU A 27 -9.87 0.34 18.94
C LEU A 27 -9.59 -1.16 18.75
N ALA A 28 -9.57 -1.93 19.82
CA ALA A 28 -9.37 -3.37 19.76
C ALA A 28 -10.46 -4.07 18.94
N VAL A 29 -11.72 -3.64 19.08
CA VAL A 29 -12.85 -4.20 18.32
C VAL A 29 -12.73 -3.84 16.85
N GLN A 30 -12.41 -2.58 16.54
CA GLN A 30 -12.20 -2.13 15.16
C GLN A 30 -11.09 -2.93 14.46
N TYR A 31 -9.99 -3.18 15.17
CA TYR A 31 -8.86 -3.93 14.64
C TYR A 31 -9.19 -5.41 14.42
N VAL A 32 -9.88 -6.06 15.37
CA VAL A 32 -10.29 -7.46 15.21
C VAL A 32 -11.28 -7.63 14.06
N ASP A 33 -12.25 -6.72 13.92
CA ASP A 33 -13.19 -6.74 12.80
C ASP A 33 -12.46 -6.57 11.45
N TYR A 34 -11.49 -5.64 11.40
CA TYR A 34 -10.65 -5.45 10.22
C TYR A 34 -9.87 -6.71 9.87
N LEU A 35 -9.21 -7.33 10.85
CA LEU A 35 -8.46 -8.59 10.63
C LEU A 35 -9.37 -9.73 10.19
N LYS A 36 -10.60 -9.81 10.71
CA LYS A 36 -11.58 -10.81 10.31
C LYS A 36 -12.00 -10.63 8.85
N GLY A 37 -12.24 -9.39 8.42
CA GLY A 37 -12.49 -9.08 7.00
C GLY A 37 -11.29 -9.41 6.12
N LEU A 38 -10.10 -9.01 6.55
CA LEU A 38 -8.85 -9.28 5.83
C LEU A 38 -8.60 -10.78 5.63
N ALA A 39 -8.86 -11.60 6.66
CA ALA A 39 -8.74 -13.05 6.57
C ALA A 39 -9.74 -13.68 5.56
N GLN A 40 -10.80 -12.96 5.20
CA GLN A 40 -11.78 -13.35 4.18
C GLN A 40 -11.48 -12.72 2.80
N GLY A 41 -10.37 -11.98 2.69
CA GLY A 41 -9.99 -11.25 1.47
C GLY A 41 -10.66 -9.88 1.33
N ASP A 42 -11.40 -9.41 2.33
CA ASP A 42 -12.01 -8.09 2.33
C ASP A 42 -11.05 -7.06 2.94
N LEU A 43 -10.41 -6.28 2.06
CA LEU A 43 -9.54 -5.15 2.43
C LEU A 43 -10.34 -3.87 2.75
N GLY A 44 -11.66 -3.92 2.62
CA GLY A 44 -12.56 -2.77 2.77
C GLY A 44 -12.62 -1.90 1.52
N ARG A 45 -13.15 -0.69 1.71
CA ARG A 45 -13.30 0.32 0.66
C ARG A 45 -12.38 1.50 0.88
N SER A 46 -11.85 2.02 -0.22
CA SER A 46 -11.06 3.24 -0.23
C SER A 46 -11.92 4.42 0.22
N MET A 47 -11.42 5.18 1.18
CA MET A 47 -12.10 6.37 1.71
C MET A 47 -12.14 7.51 0.68
N SER A 48 -11.23 7.51 -0.30
CA SER A 48 -11.15 8.53 -1.34
C SER A 48 -11.99 8.15 -2.57
N THR A 49 -11.81 6.93 -3.09
CA THR A 49 -12.43 6.49 -4.36
C THR A 49 -13.73 5.71 -4.16
N ARG A 50 -14.05 5.30 -2.92
CA ARG A 50 -15.21 4.47 -2.55
C ARG A 50 -15.27 3.08 -3.22
N ARG A 51 -14.20 2.70 -3.94
CA ARG A 51 -14.01 1.38 -4.57
C ARG A 51 -13.42 0.38 -3.58
N PRO A 52 -13.61 -0.94 -3.79
CA PRO A 52 -12.86 -1.96 -3.06
C PRO A 52 -11.35 -1.71 -3.17
N VAL A 53 -10.64 -1.79 -2.05
CA VAL A 53 -9.19 -1.54 -2.02
C VAL A 53 -8.42 -2.57 -2.86
N LEU A 54 -8.92 -3.81 -2.91
CA LEU A 54 -8.31 -4.87 -3.72
C LEU A 54 -8.27 -4.51 -5.20
N ASP A 55 -9.35 -3.98 -5.75
CA ASP A 55 -9.42 -3.58 -7.17
C ASP A 55 -8.43 -2.45 -7.45
N GLU A 56 -8.35 -1.46 -6.55
CA GLU A 56 -7.42 -0.33 -6.71
C GLU A 56 -5.95 -0.78 -6.62
N LEU A 57 -5.65 -1.80 -5.80
CA LEU A 57 -4.34 -2.44 -5.77
C LEU A 57 -4.06 -3.19 -7.07
N MET A 58 -5.01 -3.98 -7.58
CA MET A 58 -4.84 -4.75 -8.81
C MET A 58 -4.68 -3.86 -10.05
N ASP A 59 -5.31 -2.69 -10.07
CA ASP A 59 -5.13 -1.71 -11.15
C ASP A 59 -3.68 -1.18 -11.22
N ARG A 60 -2.95 -1.14 -10.09
CA ARG A 60 -1.59 -0.54 -9.99
C ARG A 60 -0.47 -1.58 -9.90
N PHE A 61 -0.75 -2.72 -9.29
CA PHE A 61 0.23 -3.76 -8.98
C PHE A 61 1.04 -4.25 -10.20
N PRO A 62 0.43 -4.50 -11.39
CA PRO A 62 1.18 -4.96 -12.56
C PRO A 62 2.27 -3.96 -12.99
N ASN A 63 1.97 -2.67 -12.98
CA ASN A 63 2.93 -1.64 -13.37
C ASN A 63 4.09 -1.55 -12.36
N THR A 64 3.79 -1.63 -11.06
CA THR A 64 4.83 -1.70 -10.03
C THR A 64 5.73 -2.93 -10.20
N LEU A 65 5.13 -4.09 -10.51
CA LEU A 65 5.86 -5.32 -10.74
C LEU A 65 6.78 -5.21 -11.96
N ILE A 66 6.28 -4.68 -13.08
CA ILE A 66 7.08 -4.45 -14.29
C ILE A 66 8.26 -3.54 -13.96
N LEU A 67 8.03 -2.44 -13.25
CA LEU A 67 9.08 -1.49 -12.89
C LEU A 67 10.12 -2.12 -11.96
N ALA A 68 9.69 -2.89 -10.96
CA ALA A 68 10.59 -3.58 -10.04
C ALA A 68 11.46 -4.61 -10.76
N VAL A 69 10.86 -5.44 -11.62
CA VAL A 69 11.58 -6.44 -12.41
C VAL A 69 12.56 -5.78 -13.38
N ALA A 70 12.15 -4.71 -14.06
CA ALA A 70 13.03 -3.96 -14.96
C ALA A 70 14.22 -3.35 -14.20
N GLY A 71 13.98 -2.75 -13.03
CA GLY A 71 15.03 -2.19 -12.19
C GLY A 71 16.04 -3.25 -11.71
N VAL A 72 15.55 -4.40 -11.24
CA VAL A 72 16.39 -5.55 -10.89
C VAL A 72 17.17 -6.04 -12.12
N GLY A 73 16.52 -6.13 -13.28
CA GLY A 73 17.16 -6.52 -14.53
C GLY A 73 18.34 -5.60 -14.88
N VAL A 74 18.14 -4.28 -14.83
CA VAL A 74 19.22 -3.30 -15.05
C VAL A 74 20.33 -3.45 -14.02
N ALA A 75 19.98 -3.58 -12.74
CA ALA A 75 20.95 -3.73 -11.66
C ALA A 75 21.81 -5.00 -11.83
N VAL A 76 21.20 -6.12 -12.24
CA VAL A 76 21.91 -7.37 -12.51
C VAL A 76 22.79 -7.24 -13.75
N LEU A 77 22.24 -6.71 -14.85
CA LEU A 77 22.94 -6.59 -16.13
C LEU A 77 24.16 -5.66 -16.06
N LEU A 78 24.10 -4.60 -15.25
CA LEU A 78 25.20 -3.65 -15.11
C LEU A 78 26.06 -3.95 -13.88
N GLY A 79 25.43 -4.23 -12.74
CA GLY A 79 26.12 -4.42 -11.47
C GLY A 79 27.02 -5.64 -11.46
N ILE A 80 26.58 -6.77 -12.03
CA ILE A 80 27.41 -7.98 -12.07
C ILE A 80 28.67 -7.78 -12.93
N PRO A 81 28.59 -7.35 -14.21
CA PRO A 81 29.80 -7.14 -15.00
C PRO A 81 30.76 -6.11 -14.40
N ILE A 82 30.24 -4.99 -13.88
CA ILE A 82 31.05 -3.97 -13.23
C ILE A 82 31.74 -4.55 -11.98
N GLY A 83 31.02 -5.29 -11.15
CA GLY A 83 31.56 -5.95 -9.97
C GLY A 83 32.65 -6.97 -10.30
N VAL A 84 32.45 -7.78 -11.34
CA VAL A 84 33.44 -8.76 -11.82
C VAL A 84 34.70 -8.06 -12.34
N LEU A 85 34.55 -7.02 -13.17
CA LEU A 85 35.69 -6.25 -13.68
C LEU A 85 36.49 -5.59 -12.54
N ALA A 86 35.80 -5.04 -11.55
CA ALA A 86 36.43 -4.46 -10.37
C ALA A 86 37.22 -5.53 -9.56
N ALA A 87 36.64 -6.71 -9.35
CA ALA A 87 37.29 -7.81 -8.63
C ALA A 87 38.55 -8.32 -9.34
N ILE A 88 38.52 -8.44 -10.67
CA ILE A 88 39.69 -8.85 -11.46
C ILE A 88 40.80 -7.80 -11.34
N ARG A 89 40.47 -6.51 -11.51
CA ARG A 89 41.47 -5.43 -11.48
C ARG A 89 42.08 -5.24 -10.10
N ALA A 90 41.30 -5.45 -9.05
CA ALA A 90 41.80 -5.42 -7.67
C ALA A 90 42.81 -6.54 -7.39
N ARG A 91 42.64 -7.73 -7.99
CA ARG A 91 43.58 -8.86 -7.85
C ARG A 91 44.94 -8.58 -8.49
N THR A 92 45.01 -7.77 -9.54
CA THR A 92 46.25 -7.51 -10.30
C THR A 92 47.16 -6.45 -9.66
N MET A 93 46.68 -5.66 -8.70
CA MET A 93 47.43 -4.58 -8.03
C MET A 93 48.13 -5.04 -6.72
N VAL A 94 48.29 -6.35 -6.53
CA VAL A 94 49.06 -6.98 -5.44
C VAL A 94 50.27 -7.67 -6.05
#